data_AF-A0A2J9DXF7-F1
#
_entry.id   AF-A0A2J9DXF7-F1
#
_cell.length_a   1.000
_cell.length_b   1.000
_cell.length_c   1.000
_cell.angle_alpha   90.00
_cell.angle_beta   90.00
_cell.angle_gamma   90.00
#
_symmetry.space_group_name_H-M   'P 1'
#
loop_
_entity.id
_entity.type
_entity.pdbx_description
1 polymer ?
#
loop_
_entity_poly.entity_id
_entity_poly.type
_entity_poly.pdbx_seq_one_letter_code
_entity_poly.pdbx_strand_id
1 'polypeptide(L)'
;MSVLPPASSYYTTSVPLLSTRRYRPRCALAEIMVARIQQQKLTPGQIVQAMGYPRQHTIAAKDRLDHVLRHATLGLDGSFLDAYYDAHGFVVALCQVLEIPADQYQPLLQHISS
;
A
#
# COMPACT_ATOMS: atom_id res chain seq x y z
N MET A 1 35.99 -21.23 -19.84
CA MET A 1 34.95 -22.25 -19.58
C MET A 1 34.05 -21.70 -18.50
N SER A 2 32.85 -21.26 -18.88
CA SER A 2 31.88 -20.64 -17.98
C SER A 2 31.14 -21.71 -17.21
N VAL A 3 31.16 -21.62 -15.88
CA VAL A 3 30.31 -22.44 -15.00
C VAL A 3 29.21 -21.53 -14.48
N LEU A 4 27.99 -21.77 -14.92
CA LEU A 4 26.77 -21.14 -14.41
C LEU A 4 26.48 -21.65 -12.99
N PRO A 5 26.21 -20.78 -12.00
CA PRO A 5 25.53 -21.19 -10.77
C PRO A 5 23.99 -21.18 -10.94
N PRO A 6 23.27 -21.96 -10.12
CA PRO A 6 21.90 -22.36 -10.36
C PRO A 6 20.86 -21.29 -10.02
N ALA A 7 19.69 -21.44 -10.64
CA ALA A 7 18.47 -20.71 -10.37
C ALA A 7 18.18 -20.66 -8.86
N SER A 8 18.40 -19.51 -8.24
CA SER A 8 18.12 -19.28 -6.84
C SER A 8 17.09 -18.16 -6.73
N SER A 9 15.90 -18.56 -6.31
CA SER A 9 14.83 -17.79 -5.69
C SER A 9 14.54 -16.38 -6.20
N TYR A 10 13.28 -16.22 -6.61
CA TYR A 10 12.53 -14.96 -6.57
C TYR A 10 12.40 -14.47 -5.12
N TYR A 11 13.51 -14.16 -4.46
CA TYR A 11 13.48 -13.28 -3.30
C TYR A 11 13.33 -11.88 -3.87
N THR A 12 12.09 -11.41 -3.96
CA THR A 12 11.80 -9.99 -4.04
C THR A 12 12.41 -9.36 -2.80
N THR A 13 13.65 -8.91 -2.96
CA THR A 13 14.34 -7.97 -2.10
C THR A 13 13.31 -6.92 -1.71
N SER A 14 13.04 -6.83 -0.41
CA SER A 14 12.18 -5.83 0.18
C SER A 14 12.79 -4.46 -0.09
N VAL A 15 12.54 -3.90 -1.27
CA VAL A 15 12.85 -2.51 -1.56
C VAL A 15 11.93 -1.72 -0.63
N PRO A 16 12.46 -0.82 0.22
CA PRO A 16 11.59 0.08 0.97
C PRO A 16 10.83 0.88 -0.09
N LEU A 17 9.50 0.71 -0.13
CA LEU A 17 8.64 1.25 -1.19
C LEU A 17 8.77 2.78 -1.35
N LEU A 18 9.16 3.47 -0.27
CA LEU A 18 9.39 4.91 -0.19
C LEU A 18 10.81 5.36 -0.54
N SER A 19 11.73 4.43 -0.77
CA SER A 19 13.14 4.73 -1.02
C SER A 19 13.51 4.71 -2.51
N THR A 20 12.54 4.51 -3.41
CA THR A 20 12.79 4.69 -4.84
C THR A 20 12.52 6.14 -5.22
N ARG A 21 13.55 6.82 -5.73
CA ARG A 21 13.60 8.21 -6.19
C ARG A 21 12.57 8.57 -7.30
N ARG A 22 11.57 7.71 -7.56
CA ARG A 22 10.63 7.78 -8.70
C ARG A 22 9.16 7.53 -8.32
N TYR A 23 8.83 7.25 -7.06
CA TYR A 23 7.42 7.18 -6.68
C TYR A 23 6.77 8.55 -6.86
N ARG A 24 5.68 8.61 -7.65
CA ARG A 24 4.84 9.79 -7.81
C ARG A 24 3.41 9.41 -7.40
N PRO A 25 2.90 9.93 -6.29
CA PRO A 25 1.50 9.73 -5.95
C PRO A 25 0.62 10.30 -7.07
N ARG A 26 -0.46 9.59 -7.38
CA ARG A 26 -1.31 9.90 -8.54
C ARG A 26 -2.63 10.59 -8.18
N CYS A 27 -2.93 10.72 -6.89
CA CYS A 27 -4.07 11.48 -6.39
C CYS A 27 -3.71 12.16 -5.06
N ALA A 28 -4.45 13.20 -4.69
CA ALA A 28 -4.23 13.96 -3.46
C ALA A 28 -4.29 13.07 -2.20
N LEU A 29 -5.15 12.06 -2.18
CA LEU A 29 -5.23 11.14 -1.04
C LEU A 29 -3.98 10.25 -0.93
N ALA A 30 -3.41 9.79 -2.06
CA ALA A 30 -2.13 9.06 -2.05
C ALA A 30 -0.97 9.94 -1.52
N GLU A 31 -0.96 11.23 -1.85
CA GLU A 31 0.02 12.19 -1.33
C GLU A 31 -0.05 12.30 0.19
N ILE A 32 -1.25 12.49 0.74
CA ILE A 32 -1.48 12.58 2.18
C ILE A 32 -1.05 11.29 2.88
N MET A 33 -1.43 10.13 2.35
CA MET A 33 -1.06 8.83 2.90
C MET A 33 0.46 8.66 2.96
N VAL A 34 1.16 8.96 1.87
CA VAL A 34 2.62 8.85 1.78
C VAL A 34 3.31 9.79 2.76
N ALA A 35 2.83 11.04 2.85
CA ALA A 35 3.36 12.01 3.80
C ALA A 35 3.20 11.53 5.25
N ARG A 36 2.04 10.96 5.60
CA ARG A 36 1.81 10.39 6.95
C ARG A 36 2.68 9.19 7.24
N ILE A 37 2.84 8.27 6.28
CA ILE A 37 3.73 7.12 6.43
C ILE A 37 5.18 7.58 6.69
N GLN A 38 5.66 8.59 5.94
CA GLN A 38 6.99 9.15 6.12
C GLN A 38 7.14 9.86 7.48
N GLN A 39 6.16 10.67 7.87
CA GLN A 39 6.15 11.40 9.13
C GLN A 39 6.18 10.47 10.34
N GLN A 40 5.37 9.40 10.32
CA GLN A 40 5.28 8.40 11.39
C GLN A 40 6.39 7.34 11.28
N LYS A 41 7.20 7.35 10.21
CA LYS A 41 8.24 6.37 9.91
C LYS A 41 7.73 4.93 9.93
N LEU A 42 6.49 4.72 9.48
CA LEU A 42 5.86 3.41 9.45
C LEU A 42 6.44 2.55 8.33
N THR A 43 6.78 1.31 8.68
CA THR A 43 7.14 0.30 7.67
C THR A 43 5.88 -0.34 7.09
N PRO A 44 5.91 -0.86 5.85
CA PRO A 44 4.79 -1.62 5.28
C PRO A 44 4.32 -2.75 6.18
N GLY A 45 5.24 -3.41 6.90
CA GLY A 45 4.91 -4.47 7.86
C GLY A 45 4.11 -3.97 9.06
N GLN A 46 4.47 -2.82 9.63
CA GLN A 46 3.73 -2.22 10.73
C GLN A 46 2.34 -1.76 10.30
N ILE A 47 2.21 -1.22 9.07
CA ILE A 47 0.92 -0.78 8.52
C ILE A 47 -0.02 -1.98 8.38
N VAL A 48 0.40 -3.04 7.68
CA VAL A 48 -0.48 -4.21 7.46
C VAL A 48 -0.82 -4.91 8.77
N GLN A 49 0.11 -4.93 9.75
CA GLN A 49 -0.16 -5.47 11.07
C GLN A 49 -1.19 -4.63 11.84
N ALA A 50 -1.09 -3.30 11.77
CA ALA A 50 -2.05 -2.39 12.39
C ALA A 50 -3.44 -2.46 11.72
N MET A 51 -3.48 -2.79 10.43
CA MET A 51 -4.72 -3.11 9.70
C MET A 51 -5.32 -4.48 10.07
N GLY A 52 -4.67 -5.26 10.93
CA GLY A 52 -5.19 -6.54 11.42
C GLY A 52 -4.83 -7.76 10.56
N TYR A 53 -3.92 -7.64 9.59
CA TYR A 53 -3.49 -8.79 8.79
C TYR A 53 -2.72 -9.81 9.64
N PRO A 54 -3.07 -11.11 9.56
CA PRO A 54 -2.30 -12.16 10.22
C PRO A 54 -0.90 -12.28 9.59
N ARG A 55 0.09 -12.68 10.40
CA ARG A 55 1.50 -12.76 9.98
C ARG A 55 1.72 -13.56 8.69
N GLN A 56 0.93 -14.61 8.49
CA GLN A 56 0.98 -15.49 7.32
C GLN A 56 0.59 -14.79 6.00
N HIS A 57 -0.22 -13.72 6.07
CA HIS A 57 -0.70 -12.97 4.91
C HIS A 57 0.01 -11.61 4.73
N THR A 58 1.08 -11.37 5.47
CA THR A 58 1.79 -10.07 5.45
C THR A 58 2.48 -9.76 4.12
N ILE A 59 2.84 -10.75 3.30
CA ILE A 59 3.46 -10.50 1.99
C ILE A 59 2.42 -9.95 1.01
N ALA A 60 1.30 -10.66 0.82
CA ALA A 60 0.22 -10.23 -0.06
C ALA A 60 -0.37 -8.87 0.35
N ALA A 61 -0.50 -8.62 1.67
CA ALA A 61 -0.97 -7.33 2.18
C ALA A 61 0.02 -6.18 1.89
N LYS A 62 1.33 -6.44 1.95
CA LYS A 62 2.36 -5.44 1.60
C LYS A 62 2.35 -5.13 0.11
N ASP A 63 2.21 -6.15 -0.74
CA ASP A 63 2.11 -5.98 -2.19
C ASP A 63 0.86 -5.17 -2.54
N ARG A 64 -0.27 -5.45 -1.88
CA ARG A 64 -1.50 -4.67 -2.01
C ARG A 64 -1.29 -3.21 -1.61
N LEU A 65 -0.65 -2.96 -0.47
CA LEU A 65 -0.34 -1.60 -0.02
C LEU A 65 0.50 -0.85 -1.05
N ASP A 66 1.51 -1.50 -1.64
CA ASP A 66 2.32 -0.91 -2.70
C ASP A 66 1.50 -0.58 -3.95
N HIS A 67 0.65 -1.51 -4.37
CA HIS A 67 -0.25 -1.32 -5.52
C HIS A 67 -1.19 -0.13 -5.30
N VAL A 68 -1.87 -0.09 -4.16
CA VAL A 68 -2.82 0.98 -3.79
C VAL A 68 -2.16 2.34 -3.84
N LEU A 69 -0.99 2.50 -3.22
CA LEU A 69 -0.29 3.78 -3.21
C LEU A 69 0.15 4.21 -4.63
N ARG A 70 0.53 3.27 -5.49
CA ARG A 70 0.96 3.56 -6.87
C ARG A 70 -0.18 3.76 -7.87
N HIS A 71 -1.39 3.31 -7.55
CA HIS A 71 -2.52 3.36 -8.47
C HIS A 71 -3.15 4.76 -8.52
N ALA A 72 -3.66 5.14 -9.70
CA ALA A 72 -4.34 6.43 -9.88
C ALA A 72 -5.62 6.53 -9.04
N THR A 73 -6.31 5.41 -8.89
CA THR A 73 -7.59 5.29 -8.20
C THR A 73 -7.47 4.63 -6.82
N LEU A 74 -6.27 4.51 -6.26
CA LEU A 74 -6.03 3.79 -5.00
C LEU A 74 -6.53 2.33 -4.99
N GLY A 75 -6.61 1.69 -6.16
CA GLY A 75 -7.14 0.33 -6.31
C GLY A 75 -8.66 0.22 -6.11
N LEU A 76 -9.39 1.34 -6.09
CA LEU A 76 -10.86 1.39 -6.00
C LEU A 76 -11.58 0.89 -7.27
N ASP A 77 -10.83 0.58 -8.32
CA ASP A 77 -11.30 -0.02 -9.55
C ASP A 77 -11.54 -1.54 -9.44
N GLY A 78 -11.28 -2.13 -8.26
CA GLY A 78 -11.43 -3.58 -8.04
C GLY A 78 -10.30 -4.40 -8.66
N SER A 79 -9.22 -3.75 -9.13
CA SER A 79 -8.04 -4.42 -9.70
C SER A 79 -7.32 -5.32 -8.70
N PHE A 80 -7.52 -5.09 -7.40
CA PHE A 80 -6.83 -5.81 -6.33
C PHE A 80 -7.77 -6.13 -5.17
N LEU A 81 -8.42 -7.30 -5.27
CA LEU A 81 -9.31 -7.85 -4.25
C LEU A 81 -8.55 -8.85 -3.36
N ASP A 82 -8.94 -8.92 -2.09
CA ASP A 82 -8.41 -9.87 -1.11
C ASP A 82 -9.54 -10.27 -0.14
N ALA A 83 -9.38 -11.41 0.53
CA ALA A 83 -10.38 -12.00 1.41
C ALA A 83 -10.66 -11.18 2.69
N TYR A 84 -9.76 -10.27 3.07
CA TYR A 84 -9.87 -9.48 4.31
C TYR A 84 -10.57 -8.13 4.12
N TYR A 85 -10.36 -7.49 2.98
CA TYR A 85 -10.91 -6.17 2.69
C TYR A 85 -11.30 -6.07 1.23
N ASP A 86 -12.47 -5.51 0.95
CA ASP A 86 -12.77 -4.96 -0.37
C ASP A 86 -11.87 -3.74 -0.66
N ALA A 87 -11.94 -3.21 -1.89
CA ALA A 87 -11.09 -2.09 -2.28
C ALA A 87 -11.32 -0.85 -1.40
N HIS A 88 -12.59 -0.52 -1.15
CA HIS A 88 -12.96 0.65 -0.36
C HIS A 88 -12.58 0.50 1.12
N GLY A 89 -12.91 -0.63 1.75
CA GLY A 89 -12.59 -0.93 3.13
C GLY A 89 -11.09 -0.94 3.40
N PHE A 90 -10.27 -1.39 2.44
CA PHE A 90 -8.81 -1.31 2.56
C PHE A 90 -8.32 0.13 2.68
N VAL A 91 -8.79 1.03 1.81
CA VAL A 91 -8.37 2.44 1.81
C VAL A 91 -8.83 3.15 3.09
N VAL A 92 -10.05 2.86 3.56
CA VAL A 92 -10.57 3.39 4.83
C VAL A 92 -9.75 2.90 6.02
N ALA A 93 -9.47 1.60 6.11
CA ALA A 93 -8.66 1.02 7.18
C ALA A 93 -7.23 1.59 7.16
N LEU A 94 -6.65 1.80 5.97
CA LEU A 94 -5.36 2.46 5.82
C LEU A 94 -5.40 3.90 6.35
N CYS A 95 -6.42 4.69 6.00
CA CYS A 95 -6.59 6.04 6.53
C CYS A 95 -6.67 6.06 8.07
N GLN A 96 -7.38 5.10 8.66
CA GLN A 96 -7.49 4.97 10.12
C GLN A 96 -6.14 4.67 10.77
N VAL A 97 -5.37 3.73 10.22
CA VAL A 97 -4.01 3.40 10.70
C VAL A 97 -3.06 4.58 10.58
N LEU A 98 -3.21 5.40 9.54
CA LEU A 98 -2.41 6.61 9.33
C LEU A 98 -2.93 7.84 10.09
N GLU A 99 -3.98 7.66 10.92
CA GLU A 99 -4.62 8.71 11.70
C GLU A 99 -5.01 9.93 10.83
N ILE A 100 -5.52 9.65 9.63
CA ILE A 100 -6.03 10.67 8.71
C ILE A 100 -7.49 10.94 9.09
N PRO A 101 -7.85 12.19 9.43
CA PRO A 101 -9.22 12.56 9.80
C PRO A 101 -10.24 12.24 8.69
N ALA A 102 -11.43 11.77 9.07
CA ALA A 102 -12.47 11.35 8.12
C ALA A 102 -12.92 12.48 7.19
N ASP A 103 -13.01 13.69 7.71
CA ASP A 103 -13.30 14.91 6.95
C ASP A 103 -12.28 15.21 5.84
N GLN A 104 -11.04 14.71 5.96
CA GLN A 104 -10.01 14.91 4.93
C GLN A 104 -10.07 13.88 3.81
N TYR A 105 -10.32 12.61 4.11
CA TYR A 105 -10.24 11.55 3.10
C TYR A 105 -11.60 11.20 2.47
N GLN A 106 -12.72 11.36 3.17
CA GLN A 106 -14.07 11.07 2.65
C GLN A 106 -14.41 11.83 1.35
N PRO A 107 -14.21 13.15 1.23
CA PRO A 107 -14.53 13.85 -0.01
C PRO A 107 -13.62 13.41 -1.18
N LEU A 108 -12.36 13.07 -0.89
CA LEU A 108 -11.42 12.57 -1.90
C LEU A 108 -11.79 11.17 -2.38
N LEU A 109 -12.21 10.28 -1.47
CA LEU A 109 -12.70 8.94 -1.80
C LEU A 109 -13.93 8.99 -2.71
N GLN A 110 -14.88 9.87 -2.41
CA GLN A 110 -16.08 10.06 -3.24
C GLN A 110 -15.71 10.52 -4.65
N HIS A 111 -14.73 11.41 -4.79
CA HIS A 111 -14.26 11.90 -6.09
C HIS A 111 -13.50 10.85 -6.91
N ILE A 112 -12.80 9.92 -6.26
CA ILE A 112 -12.04 8.87 -6.94
C ILE A 112 -12.94 7.69 -7.37
N SER A 113 -14.05 7.48 -6.66
CA SER A 113 -15.03 6.41 -6.92
C SER A 113 -16.21 6.83 -7.80
N SER A 114 -16.33 8.11 -8.15
CA SER A 114 -17.34 8.65 -9.09
C SER A 114 -16.81 8.68 -10.53
#